data_AF-A0A9D7IJM5-F1
#
_entry.id   AF-A0A9D7IJM5-F1
#
_cell.length_a   1.000
_cell.length_b   1.000
_cell.length_c   1.000
_cell.angle_alpha   90.00
_cell.angle_beta   90.00
_cell.angle_gamma   90.00
#
_symmetry.space_group_name_H-M   'P 1'
#
loop_
_entity.id
_entity.type
_entity.pdbx_description
1 polymer ?
#
loop_
_entity_poly.entity_id
_entity_poly.type
_entity_poly.pdbx_seq_one_letter_code
_entity_poly.pdbx_strand_id
1 'polypeptide(L)'
;MNAWEKVHPWQFTDIISYTRGICYEKLGNLKESADEYSRVQSGDPELIENARKRLVVLNELQEAFRPPLIASDPEEAASLVGAARDRIASAIRKYKGTEWDSLVMLCAENRAVEEFLDLQTRRSQVGEATYRQAIESLIERFSDSKRIMEHQLRLGIYYEETGREWIGRAEYGHDLNAWKYAQQTIDKAIEIYVRIAQADGYPEKREAQARLDAVEELARKIDKNV
;
A
#
# COMPACT_ATOMS: atom_id res chain seq x y z
N MET A 1 -16.73 10.81 -21.97
CA MET A 1 -17.74 10.16 -22.82
C MET A 1 -17.07 9.02 -23.56
N ASN A 2 -17.35 7.78 -23.14
CA ASN A 2 -16.69 6.59 -23.69
C ASN A 2 -17.21 6.26 -25.11
N ALA A 3 -16.58 5.31 -25.81
CA ALA A 3 -16.92 4.99 -27.20
C ALA A 3 -18.36 4.47 -27.38
N TRP A 4 -18.93 3.82 -26.36
CA TRP A 4 -20.30 3.30 -26.40
C TRP A 4 -21.34 4.42 -26.26
N GLU A 5 -21.15 5.34 -25.30
CA GLU A 5 -22.02 6.51 -25.07
C GLU A 5 -22.08 7.45 -26.28
N LYS A 6 -21.00 7.49 -27.08
CA LYS A 6 -20.97 8.24 -28.34
C LYS A 6 -21.88 7.66 -29.42
N VAL A 7 -22.11 6.35 -29.40
CA VAL A 7 -22.91 5.63 -30.40
C VAL A 7 -24.37 5.48 -29.94
N HIS A 8 -24.62 5.43 -28.62
CA HIS A 8 -25.96 5.31 -28.03
C HIS A 8 -26.19 6.40 -26.96
N PRO A 9 -26.41 7.66 -27.37
CA PRO A 9 -26.62 8.74 -26.42
C PRO A 9 -27.83 8.48 -25.53
N TRP A 10 -27.68 8.68 -24.21
CA TRP A 10 -28.75 8.64 -23.21
C TRP A 10 -29.44 7.28 -22.98
N GLN A 11 -28.89 6.19 -23.52
CA GLN A 11 -29.40 4.84 -23.23
C GLN A 11 -28.65 4.20 -22.05
N PHE A 12 -29.39 3.52 -21.17
CA PHE A 12 -28.84 2.74 -20.05
C PHE A 12 -27.87 3.51 -19.14
N THR A 13 -28.06 4.83 -18.99
CA THR A 13 -27.16 5.69 -18.23
C THR A 13 -27.07 5.29 -16.76
N ASP A 14 -28.17 4.79 -16.20
CA ASP A 14 -28.27 4.20 -14.86
C ASP A 14 -27.40 2.95 -14.71
N ILE A 15 -27.52 1.99 -15.64
CA ILE A 15 -26.72 0.75 -15.64
C ILE A 15 -25.23 1.07 -15.83
N ILE A 16 -24.90 2.01 -16.72
CA ILE A 16 -23.52 2.43 -16.97
C ILE A 16 -22.92 3.06 -15.72
N SER A 17 -23.60 4.03 -15.11
CA SER A 17 -23.12 4.66 -13.89
C SER A 17 -23.00 3.66 -12.74
N TYR A 18 -23.97 2.75 -12.57
CA TYR A 18 -23.87 1.69 -11.57
C TYR A 18 -22.64 0.80 -11.80
N THR A 19 -22.40 0.37 -13.04
CA THR A 19 -21.25 -0.47 -13.39
C THR A 19 -19.93 0.26 -13.15
N ARG A 20 -19.85 1.56 -13.49
CA ARG A 20 -18.68 2.39 -13.22
C ARG A 20 -18.44 2.56 -11.72
N GLY A 21 -19.51 2.72 -10.94
CA GLY A 21 -19.46 2.70 -9.47
C GLY A 21 -18.76 1.43 -8.96
N ILE A 22 -19.20 0.25 -9.40
CA ILE A 22 -18.58 -1.03 -9.03
C ILE A 22 -17.09 -1.06 -9.39
N CYS A 23 -16.73 -0.60 -10.59
CA CYS A 23 -15.34 -0.56 -11.02
C CYS A 23 -14.49 0.33 -10.10
N TYR A 24 -14.98 1.53 -9.76
CA TYR A 24 -14.26 2.43 -8.86
C TYR A 24 -14.16 1.89 -7.43
N GLU A 25 -15.18 1.21 -6.90
CA GLU A 25 -15.09 0.52 -5.60
C GLU A 25 -13.97 -0.52 -5.60
N LYS A 26 -13.91 -1.36 -6.64
CA LYS A 26 -12.87 -2.40 -6.76
C LYS A 26 -11.45 -1.82 -6.85
N LEU A 27 -11.33 -0.56 -7.26
CA LEU A 27 -10.05 0.16 -7.28
C LEU A 27 -9.77 0.90 -5.96
N GLY A 28 -10.73 0.98 -5.04
CA GLY A 28 -10.63 1.76 -3.81
C GLY A 28 -10.88 3.27 -3.99
N ASN A 29 -11.38 3.68 -5.16
CA ASN A 29 -11.66 5.08 -5.48
C ASN A 29 -13.05 5.47 -4.96
N LEU A 30 -13.13 5.74 -3.64
CA LEU A 30 -14.40 5.92 -2.95
C LEU A 30 -15.22 7.10 -3.46
N LYS A 31 -14.55 8.23 -3.75
CA LYS A 31 -15.22 9.46 -4.19
C LYS A 31 -15.82 9.29 -5.58
N GLU A 32 -15.02 8.84 -6.54
CA GLU A 32 -15.47 8.60 -7.91
C GLU A 32 -16.59 7.55 -7.95
N SER A 33 -16.50 6.54 -7.10
CA SER A 33 -17.57 5.55 -6.94
C SER A 33 -18.87 6.17 -6.43
N ALA A 34 -18.79 6.97 -5.35
CA ALA A 34 -19.93 7.67 -4.79
C ALA A 34 -20.57 8.63 -5.81
N ASP A 35 -19.75 9.35 -6.57
CA ASP A 35 -20.20 10.24 -7.64
C ASP A 35 -20.99 9.47 -8.72
N GLU A 36 -20.53 8.26 -9.11
CA GLU A 36 -21.26 7.44 -10.08
C GLU A 36 -22.56 6.85 -9.51
N TYR A 37 -22.56 6.34 -8.28
CA TYR A 37 -23.81 5.86 -7.66
C TYR A 37 -24.83 6.98 -7.44
N SER A 38 -24.40 8.21 -7.17
CA SER A 38 -25.29 9.36 -7.02
C SER A 38 -26.08 9.71 -8.30
N ARG A 39 -25.60 9.27 -9.47
CA ARG A 39 -26.25 9.48 -10.77
C ARG A 39 -27.34 8.45 -11.08
N VAL A 40 -27.40 7.35 -10.33
CA VAL A 40 -28.42 6.29 -10.49
C VAL A 40 -29.71 6.73 -9.81
N GLN A 41 -30.47 7.61 -10.47
CA GLN A 41 -31.69 8.24 -9.90
C GLN A 41 -33.00 7.86 -10.61
N SER A 42 -32.91 7.22 -11.77
CA SER A 42 -34.06 6.85 -12.60
C SER A 42 -33.86 5.47 -13.20
N GLY A 43 -34.95 4.74 -13.44
CA GLY A 43 -34.90 3.39 -14.02
C GLY A 43 -35.41 2.33 -13.05
N ASP A 44 -34.73 1.20 -13.00
CA ASP A 44 -35.08 0.06 -12.16
C ASP A 44 -35.01 0.42 -10.65
N PRO A 45 -36.13 0.30 -9.90
CA PRO A 45 -36.16 0.57 -8.45
C PRO A 45 -35.14 -0.23 -7.63
N GLU A 46 -34.86 -1.48 -8.01
CA GLU A 46 -33.90 -2.32 -7.29
C GLU A 46 -32.47 -1.80 -7.48
N LEU A 47 -32.13 -1.39 -8.70
CA LEU A 47 -30.84 -0.80 -9.02
C LEU A 47 -30.60 0.51 -8.25
N ILE A 48 -31.62 1.37 -8.19
CA ILE A 48 -31.59 2.64 -7.45
C ILE A 48 -31.38 2.38 -5.95
N GLU A 49 -32.11 1.43 -5.37
CA GLU A 49 -32.00 1.11 -3.95
C GLU A 49 -30.61 0.54 -3.61
N ASN A 50 -30.08 -0.35 -4.46
CA ASN A 50 -28.73 -0.88 -4.29
C ASN A 50 -27.65 0.21 -4.42
N ALA A 51 -27.81 1.16 -5.37
CA ALA A 51 -26.92 2.30 -5.51
C ALA A 51 -26.94 3.20 -4.26
N ARG A 52 -28.13 3.44 -3.68
CA ARG A 52 -28.28 4.23 -2.43
C ARG A 52 -27.59 3.58 -1.24
N LYS A 53 -27.76 2.26 -1.05
CA LYS A 53 -27.07 1.51 0.02
C LYS A 53 -25.55 1.64 -0.10
N ARG A 54 -25.03 1.46 -1.31
CA ARG A 54 -23.60 1.64 -1.62
C ARG A 54 -23.13 3.05 -1.32
N LEU A 55 -23.87 4.06 -1.77
CA LEU A 55 -23.54 5.46 -1.54
C LEU A 55 -23.42 5.80 -0.04
N VAL A 56 -24.32 5.28 0.80
CA VAL A 56 -24.23 5.46 2.27
C VAL A 56 -22.92 4.88 2.80
N VAL A 57 -22.61 3.63 2.47
CA VAL A 57 -21.37 2.98 2.92
C VAL A 57 -20.14 3.74 2.42
N LEU A 58 -20.11 4.14 1.15
CA LEU A 58 -18.96 4.86 0.57
C LEU A 58 -18.73 6.22 1.23
N ASN A 59 -19.79 6.94 1.59
CA ASN A 59 -19.66 8.19 2.33
C ASN A 59 -19.09 7.95 3.74
N GLU A 60 -19.55 6.91 4.43
CA GLU A 60 -18.99 6.55 5.73
C GLU A 60 -17.52 6.15 5.64
N LEU A 61 -17.14 5.38 4.62
CA LEU A 61 -15.74 4.99 4.41
C LEU A 61 -14.87 6.21 4.04
N GLN A 62 -15.35 7.14 3.22
CA GLN A 62 -14.63 8.38 2.93
C GLN A 62 -14.34 9.18 4.22
N GLU A 63 -15.30 9.25 5.13
CA GLU A 63 -15.11 9.89 6.43
C GLU A 63 -14.17 9.10 7.34
N ALA A 64 -14.27 7.77 7.37
CA ALA A 64 -13.42 6.92 8.19
C ALA A 64 -11.94 6.99 7.76
N PHE A 65 -11.67 7.03 6.45
CA PHE A 65 -10.34 7.02 5.87
C PHE A 65 -9.80 8.41 5.51
N ARG A 66 -10.52 9.49 5.85
CA ARG A 66 -10.04 10.85 5.66
C ARG A 66 -8.71 11.05 6.43
N PRO A 67 -7.65 11.57 5.77
CA PRO A 67 -6.37 11.82 6.41
C PRO A 67 -6.53 12.77 7.60
N PRO A 68 -5.67 12.65 8.63
CA PRO A 68 -5.67 13.60 9.74
C PRO A 68 -5.40 15.01 9.22
N LEU A 69 -5.98 16.01 9.88
CA LEU A 69 -5.69 17.41 9.59
C LEU A 69 -4.23 17.71 9.94
N ILE A 70 -3.64 18.66 9.21
CA ILE A 70 -2.27 19.11 9.47
C ILE A 70 -2.33 20.08 10.64
N ALA A 71 -1.64 19.75 11.73
CA ALA A 71 -1.44 20.63 12.88
C ALA A 71 0.04 21.02 13.00
N SER A 72 0.28 22.27 13.42
CA SER A 72 1.64 22.76 13.68
C SER A 72 2.19 22.29 15.02
N ASP A 73 1.30 22.07 15.99
CA ASP A 73 1.66 21.59 17.32
C ASP A 73 1.87 20.05 17.31
N PRO A 74 2.99 19.53 17.83
CA PRO A 74 3.26 18.09 17.83
C PRO A 74 2.27 17.24 18.63
N GLU A 75 1.74 17.74 19.76
CA GLU A 75 0.79 16.99 20.59
C GLU A 75 -0.58 16.92 19.90
N GLU A 76 -1.02 18.04 19.34
CA GLU A 76 -2.23 18.10 18.52
C GLU A 76 -2.11 17.19 17.29
N ALA A 77 -0.97 17.21 16.59
CA ALA A 77 -0.72 16.33 15.45
C ALA A 77 -0.79 14.84 15.84
N ALA A 78 -0.18 14.46 16.97
CA ALA A 78 -0.23 13.09 17.48
C ALA A 78 -1.68 12.66 17.84
N SER A 79 -2.45 13.55 18.45
CA SER A 79 -3.86 13.34 18.78
C SER A 79 -4.72 13.13 17.52
N LEU A 80 -4.53 13.95 16.49
CA LEU A 80 -5.25 13.84 15.21
C LEU A 80 -4.93 12.53 14.49
N VAL A 81 -3.67 12.08 14.51
CA VAL A 81 -3.26 10.78 13.98
C VAL A 81 -3.89 9.64 14.77
N GLY A 82 -3.92 9.73 16.11
CA GLY A 82 -4.61 8.76 16.97
C GLY A 82 -6.10 8.64 16.63
N ALA A 83 -6.79 9.77 16.54
CA ALA A 83 -8.20 9.81 16.17
C ALA A 83 -8.47 9.26 14.76
N ALA A 84 -7.56 9.48 13.80
CA ALA A 84 -7.65 8.86 12.47
C ALA A 84 -7.52 7.33 12.54
N ARG A 85 -6.56 6.81 13.31
CA ARG A 85 -6.39 5.36 13.52
C ARG A 85 -7.60 4.73 14.18
N ASP A 86 -8.20 5.40 15.16
CA ASP A 86 -9.41 4.92 15.84
C ASP A 86 -10.62 4.87 14.90
N ARG A 87 -10.80 5.88 14.03
CA ARG A 87 -11.83 5.88 12.99
C ARG A 87 -11.67 4.68 12.03
N ILE A 88 -10.46 4.44 11.56
CA ILE A 88 -10.15 3.30 10.68
C ILE A 88 -10.43 1.96 11.39
N ALA A 89 -9.95 1.81 12.62
CA ALA A 89 -10.17 0.59 13.41
C ALA A 89 -11.66 0.35 13.68
N SER A 90 -12.43 1.41 13.90
CA SER A 90 -13.89 1.34 14.04
C SER A 90 -14.57 0.87 12.76
N ALA A 91 -14.18 1.40 11.60
CA ALA A 91 -14.70 0.97 10.30
C ALA A 91 -14.38 -0.50 10.00
N ILE A 92 -13.15 -0.95 10.24
CA ILE A 92 -12.75 -2.36 10.10
C ILE A 92 -13.64 -3.25 10.98
N ARG A 93 -13.83 -2.91 12.26
CA ARG A 93 -14.69 -3.70 13.15
C ARG A 93 -16.15 -3.71 12.70
N LYS A 94 -16.68 -2.57 12.25
CA LYS A 94 -18.08 -2.42 11.81
C LYS A 94 -18.40 -3.30 10.61
N TYR A 95 -17.48 -3.39 9.64
CA TYR A 95 -17.73 -4.07 8.36
C TYR A 95 -17.12 -5.47 8.25
N LYS A 96 -16.41 -5.94 9.28
CA LYS A 96 -15.83 -7.28 9.32
C LYS A 96 -16.87 -8.37 9.05
N GLY A 97 -16.59 -9.24 8.08
CA GLY A 97 -17.50 -10.34 7.71
C GLY A 97 -18.75 -9.92 6.93
N THR A 98 -18.90 -8.64 6.58
CA THR A 98 -19.96 -8.16 5.70
C THR A 98 -19.50 -8.19 4.23
N GLU A 99 -20.40 -7.90 3.28
CA GLU A 99 -20.04 -7.75 1.87
C GLU A 99 -19.02 -6.61 1.61
N TRP A 100 -18.89 -5.66 2.55
CA TRP A 100 -17.99 -4.51 2.46
C TRP A 100 -16.58 -4.78 3.01
N ASP A 101 -16.36 -5.92 3.67
CA ASP A 101 -15.11 -6.22 4.38
C ASP A 101 -13.87 -6.07 3.49
N SER A 102 -13.94 -6.63 2.28
CA SER A 102 -12.85 -6.52 1.30
C SER A 102 -12.53 -5.09 0.87
N LEU A 103 -13.54 -4.23 0.72
CA LEU A 103 -13.37 -2.81 0.38
C LEU A 103 -12.75 -2.05 1.56
N VAL A 104 -13.20 -2.32 2.78
CA VAL A 104 -12.64 -1.68 3.99
C VAL A 104 -11.18 -2.06 4.19
N MET A 105 -10.84 -3.33 3.97
CA MET A 105 -9.44 -3.80 4.05
C MET A 105 -8.57 -3.18 2.95
N LEU A 106 -9.08 -3.04 1.73
CA LEU A 106 -8.39 -2.33 0.65
C LEU A 106 -8.11 -0.86 1.02
N CYS A 107 -9.10 -0.16 1.57
CA CYS A 107 -8.94 1.22 2.03
C CYS A 107 -7.92 1.34 3.17
N ALA A 108 -7.96 0.40 4.12
CA ALA A 108 -7.00 0.35 5.22
C ALA A 108 -5.57 0.11 4.74
N GLU A 109 -5.39 -0.77 3.74
CA GLU A 109 -4.10 -1.00 3.11
C GLU A 109 -3.61 0.23 2.35
N ASN A 110 -4.45 0.84 1.50
CA ASN A 110 -4.11 2.07 0.77
C ASN A 110 -3.64 3.16 1.74
N ARG A 111 -4.36 3.35 2.85
CA ARG A 111 -4.02 4.36 3.85
C ARG A 111 -2.70 4.06 4.56
N ALA A 112 -2.44 2.79 4.89
CA ALA A 112 -1.17 2.38 5.49
C ALA A 112 0.01 2.56 4.53
N VAL A 113 -0.19 2.30 3.23
CA VAL A 113 0.81 2.54 2.19
C VAL A 113 1.08 4.04 2.04
N GLU A 114 0.06 4.90 2.02
CA GLU A 114 0.24 6.36 1.99
C GLU A 114 1.06 6.86 3.18
N GLU A 115 0.73 6.40 4.39
CA GLU A 115 1.48 6.75 5.61
C GLU A 115 2.93 6.28 5.53
N PHE A 116 3.16 5.09 4.99
CA PHE A 116 4.50 4.57 4.77
C PHE A 116 5.28 5.39 3.73
N LEU A 117 4.67 5.78 2.62
CA LEU A 117 5.31 6.60 1.59
C LEU A 117 5.69 7.99 2.13
N ASP A 118 4.82 8.60 2.95
CA ASP A 118 5.15 9.84 3.64
C ASP A 118 6.33 9.66 4.60
N LEU A 119 6.36 8.56 5.35
CA LEU A 119 7.50 8.19 6.21
C LEU A 119 8.78 7.99 5.38
N GLN A 120 8.70 7.39 4.19
CA GLN A 120 9.82 7.22 3.27
C GLN A 120 10.43 8.55 2.83
N THR A 121 9.61 9.57 2.53
CA THR A 121 10.13 10.89 2.17
C THR A 121 10.87 11.58 3.32
N ARG A 122 10.55 11.22 4.56
CA ARG A 122 11.16 11.77 5.79
C ARG A 122 12.10 10.77 6.49
N ARG A 123 12.57 9.73 5.78
CA ARG A 123 13.39 8.64 6.34
C ARG A 123 14.58 9.12 7.18
N SER A 124 15.31 10.14 6.71
CA SER A 124 16.47 10.70 7.40
C SER A 124 16.14 11.35 8.75
N GLN A 125 14.88 11.77 8.97
CA GLN A 125 14.42 12.41 10.20
C GLN A 125 13.91 11.39 11.23
N VAL A 126 13.24 10.34 10.77
CA VAL A 126 12.61 9.32 11.64
C VAL A 126 13.54 8.18 12.03
N GLY A 127 14.62 7.99 11.28
CA GLY A 127 15.64 6.97 11.52
C GLY A 127 15.30 5.58 10.97
N GLU A 128 16.36 4.79 10.74
CA GLU A 128 16.30 3.47 10.09
C GLU A 128 15.44 2.45 10.84
N ALA A 129 15.47 2.45 12.18
CA ALA A 129 14.70 1.50 12.99
C ALA A 129 13.19 1.72 12.84
N THR A 130 12.76 2.98 12.86
CA THR A 130 11.36 3.38 12.68
C THR A 130 10.87 3.04 11.27
N TYR A 131 11.70 3.32 10.25
CA TYR A 131 11.40 2.98 8.86
C TYR A 131 11.22 1.46 8.65
N ARG A 132 12.17 0.66 9.18
CA ARG A 132 12.08 -0.81 9.12
C ARG A 132 10.83 -1.33 9.81
N GLN A 133 10.55 -0.87 11.03
CA GLN A 133 9.38 -1.30 11.78
C GLN A 133 8.07 -0.96 11.05
N ALA A 134 8.02 0.16 10.32
CA ALA A 134 6.85 0.54 9.53
C ALA A 134 6.60 -0.45 8.37
N ILE A 135 7.64 -0.88 7.64
CA ILE A 135 7.48 -1.90 6.57
C ILE A 135 7.11 -3.25 7.15
N GLU A 136 7.77 -3.68 8.23
CA GLU A 136 7.47 -4.96 8.89
C GLU A 136 6.02 -4.99 9.38
N SER A 137 5.53 -3.90 9.97
CA SER A 137 4.13 -3.76 10.39
C SER A 137 3.16 -3.78 9.20
N LEU A 138 3.53 -3.19 8.05
CA LEU A 138 2.72 -3.25 6.84
C LEU A 138 2.57 -4.69 6.33
N ILE A 139 3.67 -5.44 6.29
CA ILE A 139 3.68 -6.87 5.88
C ILE A 139 2.87 -7.72 6.86
N GLU A 140 3.03 -7.51 8.16
CA GLU A 140 2.31 -8.28 9.19
C GLU A 140 0.80 -8.02 9.13
N ARG A 141 0.39 -6.75 9.01
CA ARG A 141 -1.02 -6.37 9.02
C ARG A 141 -1.78 -6.79 7.76
N PHE A 142 -1.08 -6.91 6.63
CA PHE A 142 -1.67 -7.21 5.32
C PHE A 142 -1.07 -8.46 4.70
N SER A 143 -0.76 -9.47 5.53
CA SER A 143 -0.16 -10.74 5.11
C SER A 143 -0.99 -11.51 4.08
N ASP A 144 -2.33 -11.41 4.18
CA ASP A 144 -3.28 -12.03 3.24
C ASP A 144 -3.61 -11.16 2.03
N SER A 145 -2.96 -9.99 1.88
CA SER A 145 -3.21 -9.09 0.76
C SER A 145 -2.67 -9.61 -0.56
N LYS A 146 -3.37 -9.28 -1.65
CA LYS A 146 -2.86 -9.51 -3.01
C LYS A 146 -1.61 -8.68 -3.32
N ARG A 147 -1.33 -7.63 -2.55
CA ARG A 147 -0.14 -6.77 -2.67
C ARG A 147 1.00 -7.17 -1.74
N ILE A 148 0.91 -8.34 -1.08
CA ILE A 148 1.95 -8.78 -0.14
C ILE A 148 3.35 -8.83 -0.77
N MET A 149 3.47 -9.22 -2.05
CA MET A 149 4.75 -9.24 -2.77
C MET A 149 5.30 -7.84 -3.00
N GLU A 150 4.44 -6.84 -3.22
CA GLU A 150 4.85 -5.42 -3.30
C GLU A 150 5.45 -4.96 -1.96
N HIS A 151 4.81 -5.30 -0.84
CA HIS A 151 5.30 -4.93 0.50
C HIS A 151 6.61 -5.62 0.85
N GLN A 152 6.73 -6.91 0.51
CA GLN A 152 7.98 -7.65 0.66
C GLN A 152 9.10 -7.07 -0.21
N LEU A 153 8.79 -6.68 -1.45
CA LEU A 153 9.75 -6.06 -2.34
C LEU A 153 10.30 -4.75 -1.73
N ARG A 154 9.45 -3.92 -1.13
CA ARG A 154 9.86 -2.71 -0.39
C ARG A 154 10.83 -3.04 0.76
N LEU A 155 10.60 -4.13 1.48
CA LEU A 155 11.52 -4.59 2.55
C LEU A 155 12.86 -5.07 1.98
N GLY A 156 12.85 -5.78 0.85
CA GLY A 156 14.07 -6.19 0.16
C GLY A 156 14.92 -5.00 -0.28
N ILE A 157 14.27 -3.99 -0.87
CA ILE A 157 14.91 -2.74 -1.29
C ILE A 157 15.54 -2.02 -0.10
N TYR A 158 14.82 -1.95 1.03
CA TYR A 158 15.37 -1.39 2.26
C TYR A 158 16.68 -2.07 2.68
N TYR A 159 16.69 -3.41 2.75
CA TYR A 159 17.87 -4.16 3.14
C TYR A 159 19.02 -4.02 2.14
N GLU A 160 18.73 -3.98 0.84
CA GLU A 160 19.71 -3.71 -0.21
C GLU A 160 20.37 -2.34 -0.03
N GLU A 161 19.57 -1.29 0.13
CA GLU A 161 20.07 0.09 0.30
C GLU A 161 20.93 0.22 1.55
N THR A 162 20.45 -0.30 2.69
CA THR A 162 21.22 -0.30 3.93
C THR A 162 22.52 -1.10 3.81
N GLY A 163 22.50 -2.23 3.09
CA GLY A 163 23.72 -3.00 2.81
C GLY A 163 24.74 -2.21 1.99
N ARG A 164 24.30 -1.52 0.94
CA ARG A 164 25.16 -0.64 0.13
C ARG A 164 25.78 0.48 0.97
N GLU A 165 25.03 1.08 1.88
CA GLU A 165 25.56 2.10 2.81
C GLU A 165 26.66 1.53 3.71
N TRP A 166 26.48 0.32 4.25
CA TRP A 166 27.49 -0.34 5.08
C TRP A 166 28.74 -0.73 4.29
N ILE A 167 28.60 -1.19 3.04
CA ILE A 167 29.73 -1.43 2.14
C ILE A 167 30.54 -0.13 1.97
N GLY A 168 29.87 0.99 1.66
CA GLY A 168 30.55 2.28 1.49
C GLY A 168 31.31 2.73 2.75
N ARG A 169 30.75 2.51 3.94
CA ARG A 169 31.44 2.77 5.22
C ARG A 169 32.64 1.86 5.43
N ALA A 170 32.50 0.58 5.11
CA ALA A 170 33.57 -0.40 5.24
C ALA A 170 34.75 -0.08 4.32
N GLU A 171 34.47 0.35 3.08
CA GLU A 171 35.47 0.76 2.10
C GLU A 171 36.22 2.03 2.52
N TYR A 172 35.49 3.03 3.01
CA TYR A 172 36.09 4.30 3.43
C TYR A 172 36.87 4.18 4.74
N GLY A 173 36.35 3.41 5.71
CA GLY A 173 36.90 3.30 7.05
C GLY A 173 37.82 2.10 7.30
N HIS A 174 37.93 1.17 6.34
CA HIS A 174 38.56 -0.14 6.53
C HIS A 174 38.01 -0.90 7.76
N ASP A 175 36.72 -0.78 8.03
CA ASP A 175 36.06 -1.35 9.20
C ASP A 175 35.50 -2.76 8.92
N LEU A 176 36.14 -3.78 9.51
CA LEU A 176 35.70 -5.18 9.42
C LEU A 176 34.31 -5.43 10.02
N ASN A 177 33.88 -4.64 11.01
CA ASN A 177 32.52 -4.78 11.55
C ASN A 177 31.49 -4.23 10.56
N ALA A 178 31.80 -3.16 9.84
CA ALA A 178 30.93 -2.64 8.78
C ALA A 178 30.72 -3.67 7.67
N TRP A 179 31.75 -4.44 7.29
CA TRP A 179 31.59 -5.56 6.36
C TRP A 179 30.65 -6.66 6.88
N LYS A 180 30.71 -7.01 8.17
CA LYS A 180 29.78 -7.97 8.78
C LYS A 180 28.34 -7.47 8.75
N TYR A 181 28.11 -6.19 9.04
CA TYR A 181 26.76 -5.59 8.95
C TYR A 181 26.26 -5.53 7.50
N ALA A 182 27.14 -5.24 6.54
CA ALA A 182 26.82 -5.32 5.12
C ALA A 182 26.39 -6.74 4.72
N GLN A 183 27.14 -7.77 5.14
CA GLN A 183 26.78 -9.16 4.85
C GLN A 183 25.38 -9.51 5.39
N GLN A 184 25.12 -9.23 6.67
CA GLN A 184 23.84 -9.53 7.31
C GLN A 184 22.64 -8.85 6.63
N THR A 185 22.84 -7.65 6.07
CA THR A 185 21.77 -6.90 5.41
C THR A 185 21.56 -7.38 3.97
N ILE A 186 22.63 -7.64 3.22
CA ILE A 186 22.56 -8.20 1.88
C ILE A 186 21.95 -9.62 1.89
N ASP A 187 22.29 -10.47 2.87
CA ASP A 187 21.70 -11.80 3.01
C ASP A 187 20.18 -11.75 3.17
N LYS A 188 19.66 -10.78 3.93
CA LYS A 188 18.21 -10.57 4.09
C LYS A 188 17.56 -10.09 2.80
N ALA A 189 18.21 -9.21 2.05
CA ALA A 189 17.71 -8.77 0.74
C ALA A 189 17.61 -9.95 -0.23
N ILE A 190 18.65 -10.81 -0.27
CA ILE A 190 18.67 -12.05 -1.07
C ILE A 190 17.52 -12.96 -0.67
N GLU A 191 17.33 -13.25 0.62
CA GLU A 191 16.23 -14.11 1.11
C GLU A 191 14.86 -13.64 0.60
N ILE A 192 14.61 -12.33 0.69
CA ILE A 192 13.36 -11.72 0.24
C ILE A 192 13.21 -11.80 -1.28
N TYR A 193 14.24 -11.43 -2.04
CA TYR A 193 14.17 -11.46 -3.50
C TYR A 193 14.02 -12.88 -4.05
N VAL A 194 14.68 -13.87 -3.45
CA VAL A 194 14.49 -15.30 -3.79
C VAL A 194 13.03 -15.70 -3.58
N ARG A 195 12.44 -15.35 -2.44
CA ARG A 195 11.03 -15.64 -2.13
C ARG A 195 10.08 -15.05 -3.17
N ILE A 196 10.28 -13.79 -3.55
CA ILE A 196 9.44 -13.10 -4.53
C ILE A 196 9.68 -13.66 -5.94
N ALA A 197 10.94 -13.94 -6.30
CA ALA A 197 11.31 -14.50 -7.61
C ALA A 197 10.75 -15.92 -7.84
N GLN A 198 10.46 -16.66 -6.77
CA GLN A 198 9.81 -17.98 -6.83
C GLN A 198 8.28 -17.90 -6.85
N ALA A 199 7.69 -16.75 -6.52
CA ALA A 199 6.24 -16.58 -6.48
C ALA A 199 5.64 -16.41 -7.89
N ASP A 200 4.87 -17.40 -8.34
CA ASP A 200 4.19 -17.33 -9.63
C ASP A 200 2.92 -16.47 -9.59
N GLY A 201 2.65 -15.77 -10.69
CA GLY A 201 1.46 -14.92 -10.85
C GLY A 201 1.59 -13.50 -10.32
N TYR A 202 2.75 -13.12 -9.77
CA TYR A 202 3.01 -11.78 -9.25
C TYR A 202 3.85 -10.94 -10.23
N PRO A 203 3.47 -9.68 -10.51
CA PRO A 203 4.25 -8.79 -11.38
C PRO A 203 5.64 -8.47 -10.80
N GLU A 204 5.80 -8.47 -9.48
CA GLU A 204 7.05 -8.17 -8.77
C GLU A 204 8.15 -9.19 -9.04
N LYS A 205 7.80 -10.40 -9.51
CA LYS A 205 8.75 -11.49 -9.82
C LYS A 205 9.91 -11.04 -10.70
N ARG A 206 9.63 -10.27 -11.76
CA ARG A 206 10.65 -9.82 -12.71
C ARG A 206 11.61 -8.81 -12.09
N GLU A 207 11.09 -7.90 -11.28
CA GLU A 207 11.92 -6.93 -10.57
C GLU A 207 12.79 -7.63 -9.52
N ALA A 208 12.21 -8.55 -8.75
CA ALA A 208 12.95 -9.33 -7.77
C ALA A 208 14.09 -10.15 -8.38
N GLN A 209 13.88 -10.76 -9.55
CA GLN A 209 14.94 -11.48 -10.29
C GLN A 209 16.08 -10.54 -10.70
N ALA A 210 15.77 -9.39 -11.31
CA ALA A 210 16.79 -8.43 -11.72
C ALA A 210 17.59 -7.88 -10.53
N ARG A 211 16.92 -7.65 -9.39
CA ARG A 211 17.56 -7.20 -8.15
C ARG A 211 18.39 -8.30 -7.50
N LEU A 212 17.92 -9.55 -7.53
CA LEU A 212 18.65 -10.71 -7.01
C LEU A 212 20.04 -10.83 -7.67
N ASP A 213 20.09 -10.78 -9.00
CA ASP A 213 21.36 -10.82 -9.75
C ASP A 213 22.32 -9.70 -9.31
N ALA A 214 21.79 -8.50 -9.04
CA ALA A 214 22.57 -7.35 -8.60
C ALA A 214 23.08 -7.49 -7.15
N VAL A 215 22.28 -8.04 -6.23
CA VAL A 215 22.72 -8.22 -4.83
C VAL A 215 23.64 -9.42 -4.64
N GLU A 216 23.55 -10.44 -5.48
CA GLU A 216 24.51 -11.56 -5.48
C GLU A 216 25.92 -11.10 -5.88
N GLU A 217 26.04 -10.10 -6.77
CA GLU A 217 27.33 -9.47 -7.06
C GLU A 217 27.87 -8.71 -5.84
N LEU A 218 27.00 -8.02 -5.09
CA LEU A 218 27.40 -7.34 -3.85
C LEU A 218 27.87 -8.34 -2.79
N ALA A 219 27.16 -9.46 -2.62
CA ALA A 219 27.57 -10.53 -1.70
C ALA A 219 28.97 -11.07 -2.06
N ARG A 220 29.22 -11.37 -3.35
CA ARG A 220 30.54 -11.80 -3.83
C ARG A 220 31.64 -10.76 -3.60
N LYS A 221 31.30 -9.47 -3.58
CA LYS A 221 32.24 -8.40 -3.22
C LYS A 221 32.51 -8.40 -1.72
N ILE A 222 31.49 -8.54 -0.88
CA ILE A 222 31.65 -8.60 0.58
C ILE A 222 32.51 -9.80 0.98
N ASP A 223 32.25 -10.99 0.42
CA ASP A 223 33.00 -12.23 0.69
C ASP A 223 34.52 -12.11 0.43
N LYS A 224 34.92 -11.23 -0.49
CA LYS A 224 36.35 -10.98 -0.78
C LYS A 224 37.02 -10.07 0.26
N ASN A 225 36.24 -9.37 1.08
CA ASN A 225 36.71 -8.32 1.99
C ASN A 225 36.38 -8.58 3.48
N VAL A 226 35.62 -9.64 3.78
CA VAL A 226 35.42 -10.22 5.11
C VAL A 226 36.48 -11.28 5.38
#